data_AF-A0A849ECX9-F1
#
_entry.id   AF-A0A849ECX9-F1
#
_cell.length_a   1.000
_cell.length_b   1.000
_cell.length_c   1.000
_cell.angle_alpha   90.00
_cell.angle_beta   90.00
_cell.angle_gamma   90.00
#
_symmetry.space_group_name_H-M   'P 1'
#
loop_
_entity.id
_entity.type
_entity.pdbx_description
1 polymer ?
#
loop_
_entity_poly.entity_id
_entity_poly.type
_entity_poly.pdbx_seq_one_letter_code
_entity_poly.pdbx_strand_id
1 'polypeptide(L)' 'MAFNLKRSVYMFLGQGGHKEGVADNPDRGFVVFVSARNPGAAHKEAEKALGERGWEKVDILRGGEVPDRPDKKPHD' A
#
# COMPACT_ATOMS: atom_id res chain seq x y z
N MET A 1 -0.60 -8.07 30.04
CA MET A 1 -1.72 -7.97 29.08
C MET A 1 -1.17 -7.67 27.70
N ALA A 2 -1.23 -8.62 26.76
CA ALA A 2 -0.88 -8.34 25.37
C ALA A 2 -2.08 -7.63 24.73
N PHE A 3 -1.96 -6.32 24.46
CA PHE A 3 -2.90 -5.63 23.60
C PHE A 3 -2.74 -6.21 22.19
N ASN A 4 -3.62 -7.13 21.82
CA ASN A 4 -3.69 -7.66 20.47
C ASN A 4 -4.33 -6.59 19.57
N LEU A 5 -3.58 -5.53 19.27
CA LEU A 5 -4.04 -4.48 18.36
C LEU A 5 -4.28 -5.10 16.98
N LYS A 6 -5.56 -5.20 16.62
CA LYS A 6 -6.03 -5.65 15.31
C LYS A 6 -5.27 -4.86 14.23
N ARG A 7 -4.65 -5.57 13.29
CA ARG A 7 -4.03 -4.94 12.11
C ARG A 7 -5.12 -4.75 11.07
N SER A 8 -5.22 -3.56 10.52
CA SER A 8 -6.09 -3.25 9.38
C SER A 8 -5.30 -3.28 8.09
N VAL A 9 -5.99 -3.45 6.97
CA VAL A 9 -5.39 -3.32 5.63
C VAL A 9 -5.56 -1.87 5.18
N TYR A 10 -4.50 -1.28 4.67
CA TYR A 10 -4.51 0.05 4.07
C TYR A 10 -4.15 -0.07 2.60
N MET A 11 -4.80 0.73 1.76
CA MET A 11 -4.51 0.85 0.33
C MET A 11 -3.96 2.23 0.06
N PHE A 12 -2.82 2.31 -0.63
CA PHE A 12 -2.20 3.55 -1.09
C PHE A 12 -2.13 3.60 -2.61
N LEU A 13 -2.42 4.77 -3.16
CA LEU A 13 -2.18 5.10 -4.57
C LEU A 13 -0.86 5.85 -4.68
N GLY A 14 0.05 5.33 -5.51
CA GLY A 14 1.31 5.97 -5.85
C GLY A 14 1.36 6.35 -7.33
N GLN A 15 2.13 7.38 -7.67
CA GLN A 15 2.37 7.80 -9.05
C GLN A 15 3.86 8.03 -9.30
N GLY A 16 4.27 7.87 -10.56
CA GLY A 16 5.62 8.15 -11.03
C GLY A 16 6.56 6.99 -10.77
N GLY A 17 7.67 7.25 -10.09
CA GLY A 17 8.66 6.23 -9.76
C GLY A 17 9.61 5.86 -10.91
N HIS A 18 10.87 5.64 -10.55
CA HIS A 18 11.91 5.14 -11.43
C HIS A 18 12.45 3.80 -10.92
N LYS A 19 12.90 2.96 -11.85
CA LYS A 19 13.59 1.71 -11.56
C LYS A 19 14.61 1.44 -12.66
N GLU A 20 15.84 1.10 -12.26
CA GLU A 20 16.91 0.78 -13.20
C GLU A 20 16.50 -0.35 -14.16
N GLY A 21 16.81 -0.18 -15.45
CA GLY A 21 16.48 -1.12 -16.51
C GLY A 21 15.00 -1.12 -16.92
N VAL A 22 14.17 -0.23 -16.36
CA VAL A 22 12.77 -0.06 -16.77
C VAL A 22 12.62 1.30 -17.44
N ALA A 23 11.91 1.34 -18.57
CA ALA A 23 11.63 2.58 -19.28
C ALA A 23 10.87 3.58 -18.40
N ASP A 24 11.33 4.83 -18.45
CA ASP A 24 10.67 5.94 -17.77
C ASP A 24 9.25 6.11 -18.30
N ASN A 25 8.30 6.16 -17.36
CA ASN A 25 6.90 6.40 -17.66
C ASN A 25 6.33 7.32 -16.57
N PRO A 26 6.10 8.61 -16.88
CA PRO A 26 5.58 9.57 -15.91
C PRO A 26 4.14 9.26 -15.46
N ASP A 27 3.38 8.49 -16.26
CA ASP A 27 1.99 8.11 -15.98
C ASP A 27 1.88 6.78 -15.21
N ARG A 28 3.01 6.24 -14.73
CA ARG A 28 3.01 4.97 -14.00
C ARG A 28 2.28 5.12 -12.67
N GLY A 29 1.30 4.24 -12.44
CA GLY A 29 0.55 4.16 -11.19
C GLY A 29 0.90 2.92 -10.38
N PHE A 30 0.82 3.02 -9.06
CA PHE A 30 0.98 1.92 -8.11
C PHE A 30 -0.23 1.82 -7.19
N VAL A 31 -0.60 0.58 -6.87
CA VAL A 31 -1.52 0.29 -5.78
C VAL A 31 -0.77 -0.58 -4.77
N VAL A 32 -0.64 -0.10 -3.54
CA VAL A 32 0.08 -0.80 -2.47
C VAL A 32 -0.89 -1.14 -1.35
N PHE A 33 -1.01 -2.42 -1.04
CA PHE A 33 -1.78 -2.91 0.10
C PHE A 33 -0.85 -3.31 1.24
N VAL A 34 -1.10 -2.79 2.43
CA VAL A 34 -0.24 -3.00 3.60
C VAL A 34 -1.09 -3.26 4.82
N SER A 35 -0.75 -4.32 5.55
CA SER A 35 -1.36 -4.62 6.84
C SER A 35 -0.58 -3.91 7.95
N ALA A 36 -1.22 -2.98 8.65
CA ALA A 36 -0.57 -2.18 9.69
C ALA A 36 -1.52 -1.87 10.86
N ARG A 37 -0.94 -1.40 11.96
CA ARG A 37 -1.70 -1.05 13.18
C ARG A 37 -2.36 0.33 13.09
N ASN A 38 -1.84 1.22 12.25
CA ASN A 38 -2.34 2.58 12.07
C ASN A 38 -1.88 3.12 10.69
N PRO A 39 -2.47 4.22 10.20
CA PRO A 39 -2.15 4.75 8.87
C PRO A 39 -0.69 5.16 8.71
N GLY A 40 -0.05 5.71 9.75
CA GLY A 40 1.35 6.16 9.69
C GLY A 40 2.34 5.00 9.54
N ALA A 41 2.11 3.90 10.25
CA ALA A 41 2.87 2.66 10.08
C ALA A 41 2.61 2.03 8.71
N ALA A 42 1.37 2.11 8.21
CA ALA A 42 1.04 1.62 6.88
C ALA A 42 1.79 2.39 5.78
N HIS A 43 1.87 3.72 5.89
CA HIS A 43 2.56 4.56 4.93
C HIS A 43 4.05 4.20 4.82
N LYS A 44 4.73 4.10 5.97
CA LYS A 44 6.15 3.70 6.03
C LYS A 44 6.39 2.32 5.42
N GLU A 45 5.48 1.38 5.67
CA GLU A 45 5.63 0.03 5.12
C GLU A 45 5.34 -0.03 3.62
N ALA A 46 4.48 0.86 3.10
CA ALA A 46 4.26 1.02 1.67
C ALA A 46 5.51 1.60 0.97
N GLU A 47 6.13 2.64 1.53
CA GLU A 47 7.39 3.22 1.02
C GLU A 47 8.51 2.18 1.00
N LYS A 48 8.66 1.44 2.10
CA LYS A 48 9.64 0.36 2.21
C LYS A 48 9.41 -0.74 1.17
N ALA A 49 8.16 -1.19 0.98
CA ALA A 49 7.84 -2.22 0.00
C ALA A 49 8.14 -1.78 -1.46
N LEU A 50 7.99 -0.49 -1.77
CA LEU A 50 8.38 0.06 -3.06
C LEU A 50 9.90 0.08 -3.22
N GLY A 51 10.63 0.56 -2.21
CA GLY A 51 12.10 0.55 -2.19
C GLY A 51 12.71 -0.85 -2.31
N GLU A 52 12.17 -1.84 -1.60
CA GLU A 52 12.60 -3.25 -1.68
C GLU A 52 12.38 -3.84 -3.08
N ARG A 53 11.43 -3.30 -3.85
CA ARG A 53 11.17 -3.68 -5.25
C ARG A 53 12.00 -2.88 -6.24
N GLY A 54 12.89 -2.01 -5.77
CA GLY A 54 13.73 -1.12 -6.58
C GLY A 54 12.97 0.05 -7.20
N TRP A 55 11.81 0.42 -6.65
CA TRP A 55 11.07 1.60 -7.08
C TRP A 55 11.44 2.78 -6.18
N GLU A 56 12.00 3.81 -6.81
CA GLU A 56 12.42 5.03 -6.13
C GLU A 56 11.61 6.23 -6.63
N LYS A 57 11.50 7.29 -5.84
CA LYS A 57 10.77 8.52 -6.20
C LYS A 57 9.32 8.29 -6.62
N VAL A 58 8.66 7.34 -5.96
CA VAL A 58 7.21 7.15 -6.09
C VAL A 58 6.52 8.14 -5.16
N ASP A 59 5.68 9.01 -5.72
CA ASP A 59 4.86 9.91 -4.93
C ASP A 59 3.63 9.16 -4.43
N ILE A 60 3.58 8.87 -3.13
CA ILE A 60 2.39 8.30 -2.51
C ILE A 60 1.38 9.42 -2.29
N LEU A 61 0.29 9.40 -3.06
CA LEU A 61 -0.69 10.49 -3.09
C LEU A 61 -1.62 10.45 -1.86
N ARG A 62 -2.47 9.42 -1.80
CA ARG A 62 -3.44 9.26 -0.72
C ARG A 62 -3.79 7.78 -0.56
N GLY A 63 -3.95 7.36 0.69
CA GLY A 63 -4.40 6.03 1.03
C GLY A 63 -5.35 6.02 2.20
N GLY A 64 -6.07 4.92 2.35
CA GLY A 64 -7.11 4.75 3.35
C GLY A 64 -7.19 3.31 3.83
N GLU A 65 -7.78 3.13 5.01
CA GLU A 65 -8.13 1.81 5.52
C GLU A 65 -9.15 1.17 4.58
N VAL A 66 -8.87 -0.05 4.15
CA VAL A 66 -9.79 -0.86 3.37
C VAL A 66 -10.67 -1.60 4.37
N PRO A 67 -12.00 -1.45 4.29
CA PRO A 67 -12.90 -2.19 5.16
C PRO A 67 -12.68 -3.69 4.99
N ASP A 68 -12.77 -4.42 6.10
CA ASP A 68 -12.74 -5.88 6.06
C ASP A 68 -13.74 -6.37 5.00
N ARG A 69 -13.32 -7.36 4.19
CA ARG A 69 -14.21 -7.95 3.18
C ARG A 69 -15.51 -8.33 3.89
N PRO A 70 -16.68 -7.88 3.42
CA PRO A 70 -17.93 -8.37 3.96
C PRO A 70 -17.93 -9.88 3.81
N ASP A 71 -18.42 -10.58 4.85
CA ASP A 71 -18.54 -12.03 4.83
C ASP A 71 -19.18 -12.44 3.51
N LYS A 72 -18.49 -13.28 2.74
CA LYS A 72 -18.99 -13.80 1.47
C LYS A 72 -20.28 -14.56 1.78
N LYS A 73 -21.42 -13.91 1.62
CA LYS A 73 -22.66 -14.64 1.38
C LYS A 73 -22.48 -15.27 -0.01
N PRO A 74 -22.68 -16.59 -0.16
CA PRO A 74 -22.82 -17.18 -1.47
C PRO A 74 -23.81 -16.33 -2.28
N HIS A 75 -23.49 -16.04 -3.54
CA HIS A 75 -24.52 -15.59 -4.45
C HIS A 75 -25.43 -16.81 -4.68
N ASP A 76 -26.71 -16.67 -4.29
CA ASP A 76 -27.76 -17.65 -4.60
C ASP A 76 -27.97 -17.78 -6.11
#